data_AF-A0A938I8F4-F1
#
_entry.id   AF-A0A938I8F4-F1
#
_cell.length_a   1.000
_cell.length_b   1.000
_cell.length_c   1.000
_cell.angle_alpha   90.00
_cell.angle_beta   90.00
_cell.angle_gamma   90.00
#
_symmetry.space_group_name_H-M   'P 1'
#
loop_
_entity.id
_entity.type
_entity.pdbx_description
1 polymer ?
#
loop_
_entity_poly.entity_id
_entity_poly.type
_entity_poly.pdbx_seq_one_letter_code
_entity_poly.pdbx_strand_id
1 'polypeptide(L)'
;MHSSHLGASLLLACLLTASCGSSDPLALVTEGNSKLGAGDYKSALSNFEDAQKALDGKRADPLYQSAKLGAIEARSHVDAKAAKTEFLDYAKAPGVTLKENDYVDIASKLAGADAVLEALEVIQAGKAAVAGSAKLAKLEETVLLRAKERAMGDSKFKSGLEGLGYLGGG
;
A
#
# COMPACT_ATOMS: atom_id res chain seq x y z
N MET A 1 63.78 -0.95 -46.76
CA MET A 1 63.66 0.28 -45.93
C MET A 1 62.33 0.14 -45.20
N HIS A 2 62.28 -0.64 -44.12
CA HIS A 2 62.44 -0.23 -42.73
C HIS A 2 61.51 0.94 -42.29
N SER A 3 60.43 0.53 -41.62
CA SER A 3 60.00 0.98 -40.28
C SER A 3 58.84 1.97 -40.14
N SER A 4 58.01 1.61 -39.13
CA SER A 4 57.14 2.45 -38.29
C SER A 4 55.71 2.68 -38.84
N HIS A 5 54.61 2.36 -38.14
CA HIS A 5 54.36 2.47 -36.71
C HIS A 5 53.46 1.34 -36.15
N LEU A 6 53.89 0.79 -34.99
CA LEU A 6 53.00 0.26 -33.96
C LEU A 6 52.25 1.41 -33.26
N GLY A 7 51.01 1.16 -32.86
CA GLY A 7 50.21 1.97 -31.92
C GLY A 7 48.75 1.52 -32.04
N ALA A 8 48.28 0.49 -31.35
CA ALA A 8 47.97 0.42 -29.92
C ALA A 8 47.11 1.61 -29.44
N SER A 9 46.00 1.29 -28.77
CA SER A 9 45.03 2.17 -28.09
C SER A 9 43.80 2.49 -28.95
N LEU A 10 42.55 2.34 -28.50
CA LEU A 10 42.05 2.02 -27.18
C LEU A 10 40.60 1.56 -27.35
N LEU A 11 40.25 0.42 -26.75
CA LEU A 11 38.88 0.03 -26.47
C LEU A 11 38.19 1.17 -25.70
N LEU A 12 37.37 1.98 -26.36
CA LEU A 12 36.46 2.92 -25.69
C LEU A 12 35.17 2.18 -25.30
N ALA A 13 35.35 1.14 -24.49
CA ALA A 13 34.29 0.52 -23.71
C ALA A 13 34.46 1.05 -22.28
N CYS A 14 33.78 2.15 -21.96
CA CYS A 14 33.52 2.55 -20.58
C CYS A 14 32.58 3.76 -20.54
N LEU A 15 31.59 3.67 -19.64
CA LEU A 15 30.74 4.75 -19.13
C LEU A 15 29.42 5.00 -19.89
N LEU A 16 28.66 3.92 -20.14
CA LEU A 16 27.24 3.97 -19.78
C LEU A 16 27.16 3.94 -18.25
N THR A 17 27.51 5.05 -17.60
CA THR A 17 26.97 5.32 -16.28
C THR A 17 25.49 5.56 -16.51
N ALA A 18 24.69 4.49 -16.44
CA ALA A 18 23.34 4.63 -15.94
C ALA A 18 23.51 5.40 -14.62
N SER A 19 23.22 6.70 -14.67
CA SER A 19 22.95 7.45 -13.46
C SER A 19 21.73 6.75 -12.87
N CYS A 20 21.98 5.78 -11.98
CA CYS A 20 21.09 5.46 -10.89
C CYS A 20 21.06 6.72 -10.00
N GLY A 21 20.52 7.81 -10.54
CA GLY A 21 20.12 8.96 -9.77
C GLY A 21 19.03 8.43 -8.86
N SER A 22 19.30 8.39 -7.56
CA SER A 22 18.25 8.24 -6.57
C SER A 22 17.23 9.34 -6.86
N SER A 23 16.14 9.00 -7.53
CA SER A 23 15.03 9.92 -7.76
C SER A 23 14.62 10.48 -6.40
N ASP A 24 14.49 11.80 -6.32
CA ASP A 24 14.09 12.49 -5.09
C ASP A 24 12.81 11.83 -4.53
N PRO A 25 12.85 11.27 -3.31
CA PRO A 25 11.70 10.56 -2.75
C PRO A 25 10.47 11.46 -2.64
N LEU A 26 10.64 12.78 -2.48
CA LEU A 26 9.51 13.70 -2.46
C LEU A 26 8.84 13.76 -3.84
N ALA A 27 9.62 13.93 -4.91
CA ALA A 27 9.11 13.92 -6.28
C ALA A 27 8.37 12.60 -6.60
N LEU A 28 8.92 11.46 -6.17
CA LEU A 28 8.27 10.16 -6.34
C LEU A 28 6.93 10.06 -5.59
N VAL A 29 6.86 10.55 -4.34
CA VAL A 29 5.60 10.60 -3.58
C VAL A 29 4.59 11.53 -4.26
N THR A 30 5.03 12.71 -4.75
CA THR A 30 4.15 13.65 -5.46
C THR A 30 3.59 13.03 -6.75
N GLU A 31 4.43 12.40 -7.56
CA GLU A 31 3.99 11.71 -8.77
C GLU A 31 3.07 10.53 -8.45
N GLY A 32 3.40 9.74 -7.42
CA GLY A 32 2.57 8.65 -6.92
C GLY A 32 1.17 9.12 -6.55
N ASN A 33 1.06 10.24 -5.81
CA ASN A 33 -0.23 10.85 -5.46
C ASN A 33 -0.99 11.37 -6.69
N SER A 34 -0.30 11.97 -7.67
CA SER A 34 -0.91 12.41 -8.92
C SER A 34 -1.53 11.23 -9.69
N LYS A 35 -0.77 10.13 -9.83
CA LYS A 35 -1.23 8.89 -10.48
C LYS A 35 -2.38 8.23 -9.74
N LEU A 36 -2.31 8.21 -8.41
CA LEU A 36 -3.39 7.70 -7.57
C LEU A 36 -4.68 8.49 -7.78
N GLY A 37 -4.61 9.82 -7.79
CA GLY A 37 -5.75 10.69 -8.09
C GLY A 37 -6.32 10.52 -9.51
N ALA A 38 -5.49 10.11 -10.46
CA ALA A 38 -5.90 9.78 -11.82
C ALA A 38 -6.45 8.34 -11.99
N GLY A 39 -6.45 7.52 -10.93
CA GLY A 39 -6.84 6.11 -10.99
C GLY A 39 -5.81 5.18 -11.63
N ASP A 40 -4.58 5.67 -11.89
CA ASP A 40 -3.48 4.84 -12.37
C ASP A 40 -2.75 4.17 -11.20
N TYR A 41 -3.43 3.20 -10.59
CA TYR A 41 -3.00 2.55 -9.35
C TYR A 41 -1.68 1.78 -9.51
N LYS A 42 -1.41 1.20 -10.69
CA LYS A 42 -0.17 0.46 -10.93
C LYS A 42 1.04 1.39 -10.99
N SER A 43 0.93 2.50 -11.71
CA SER A 43 2.01 3.49 -11.77
C SER A 43 2.17 4.22 -10.43
N ALA A 44 1.07 4.50 -9.72
CA ALA A 44 1.13 5.06 -8.37
C ALA A 44 1.91 4.13 -7.42
N LEU A 45 1.57 2.84 -7.40
CA LEU A 45 2.26 1.84 -6.59
C LEU A 45 3.77 1.81 -6.89
N SER A 46 4.16 1.77 -8.17
CA SER A 46 5.57 1.78 -8.57
C SER A 46 6.31 3.00 -8.03
N ASN A 47 5.73 4.20 -8.15
CA ASN A 47 6.34 5.44 -7.65
C ASN A 47 6.53 5.42 -6.12
N PHE A 48 5.52 4.95 -5.39
CA PHE A 48 5.60 4.85 -3.93
C PHE A 48 6.61 3.79 -3.46
N GLU A 49 6.72 2.67 -4.16
CA GLU A 49 7.73 1.64 -3.87
C GLU A 49 9.15 2.15 -4.14
N ASP A 50 9.35 2.91 -5.22
CA ASP A 50 10.64 3.53 -5.50
C ASP A 50 10.98 4.63 -4.46
N ALA A 51 9.98 5.37 -3.98
CA ALA A 51 10.17 6.33 -2.89
C ALA A 51 10.59 5.63 -1.59
N GLN A 52 9.95 4.49 -1.26
CA GLN A 52 10.34 3.67 -0.11
C GLN A 52 11.77 3.16 -0.23
N LYS A 53 12.21 2.72 -1.42
CA LYS A 53 13.60 2.29 -1.66
C LYS A 53 14.60 3.45 -1.48
N ALA A 54 14.26 4.65 -1.95
CA ALA A 54 15.09 5.84 -1.78
C ALA A 54 15.18 6.31 -0.30
N LEU A 55 14.21 5.92 0.52
CA LEU A 55 14.12 6.23 1.96
C LEU A 55 14.51 5.05 2.86
N ASP A 56 15.15 4.00 2.32
CA ASP A 56 15.43 2.80 3.08
C ASP A 56 16.18 3.10 4.40
N GLY A 57 15.77 2.39 5.47
CA GLY A 57 16.24 2.63 6.84
C GLY A 57 15.60 3.83 7.56
N LYS A 58 14.82 4.70 6.89
CA LYS A 58 14.21 5.91 7.49
C LYS A 58 12.73 5.73 7.82
N ARG A 59 12.35 4.64 8.49
CA ARG A 59 10.92 4.31 8.75
C ARG A 59 10.15 5.33 9.60
N ALA A 60 10.85 6.11 10.41
CA ALA A 60 10.27 7.19 11.22
C ALA A 60 10.14 8.52 10.44
N ASP A 61 10.65 8.59 9.21
CA ASP A 61 10.50 9.75 8.35
C ASP A 61 9.03 9.88 7.90
N PRO A 62 8.38 11.04 8.10
CA PRO A 62 7.01 11.25 7.63
C PRO A 62 6.83 10.99 6.14
N LEU A 63 7.87 11.22 5.33
CA LEU A 63 7.83 10.96 3.89
C LEU A 63 7.83 9.45 3.60
N TYR A 64 8.52 8.65 4.41
CA TYR A 64 8.45 7.19 4.31
C TYR A 64 7.04 6.69 4.65
N GLN A 65 6.44 7.22 5.72
CA GLN A 65 5.07 6.88 6.09
C GLN A 65 4.09 7.26 4.98
N SER A 66 4.23 8.45 4.39
CA SER A 66 3.41 8.89 3.26
C SER A 66 3.55 7.95 2.06
N ALA A 67 4.78 7.59 1.68
CA ALA A 67 5.03 6.62 0.61
C ALA A 67 4.43 5.25 0.93
N LYS A 68 4.53 4.79 2.19
CA LYS A 68 4.02 3.49 2.61
C LYS A 68 2.50 3.42 2.53
N LEU A 69 1.82 4.41 3.09
CA LEU A 69 0.36 4.46 3.06
C LEU A 69 -0.18 4.68 1.64
N GLY A 70 0.49 5.49 0.82
CA GLY A 70 0.17 5.66 -0.59
C GLY A 70 0.31 4.36 -1.40
N ALA A 71 1.38 3.59 -1.17
CA ALA A 71 1.54 2.27 -1.78
C ALA A 71 0.42 1.30 -1.39
N ILE A 72 0.06 1.25 -0.11
CA ILE A 72 -1.04 0.41 0.39
C ILE A 72 -2.37 0.83 -0.24
N GLU A 73 -2.65 2.13 -0.33
CA GLU A 73 -3.85 2.65 -0.97
C GLU A 73 -3.91 2.24 -2.45
N ALA A 74 -2.84 2.49 -3.21
CA ALA A 74 -2.76 2.07 -4.61
C ALA A 74 -2.93 0.55 -4.76
N ARG A 75 -2.30 -0.23 -3.87
CA ARG A 75 -2.39 -1.68 -3.84
C ARG A 75 -3.78 -2.19 -3.53
N SER A 76 -4.61 -1.45 -2.79
CA SER A 76 -6.01 -1.85 -2.51
C SER A 76 -6.84 -2.04 -3.79
N HIS A 77 -6.46 -1.39 -4.89
CA HIS A 77 -7.10 -1.50 -6.21
C HIS A 77 -6.40 -2.50 -7.16
N VAL A 78 -5.26 -3.08 -6.76
CA VAL A 78 -4.46 -4.01 -7.59
C VAL A 78 -4.45 -5.41 -6.97
N ASP A 79 -4.21 -5.50 -5.66
CA ASP A 79 -4.21 -6.72 -4.85
C ASP A 79 -4.62 -6.35 -3.42
N ALA A 80 -5.94 -6.36 -3.16
CA ALA A 80 -6.50 -5.97 -1.88
C ALA A 80 -6.02 -6.84 -0.71
N LYS A 81 -5.77 -8.14 -0.96
CA LYS A 81 -5.28 -9.05 0.06
C LYS A 81 -3.87 -8.65 0.49
N ALA A 82 -2.99 -8.37 -0.46
CA ALA A 82 -1.65 -7.90 -0.19
C ALA A 82 -1.66 -6.52 0.50
N ALA A 83 -2.54 -5.60 0.08
CA ALA A 83 -2.69 -4.30 0.70
C ALA A 83 -3.07 -4.42 2.19
N LYS A 84 -4.08 -5.25 2.51
CA LYS A 84 -4.50 -5.51 3.88
C LYS A 84 -3.38 -6.12 4.71
N THR A 85 -2.71 -7.16 4.22
CA THR A 85 -1.60 -7.79 4.94
C THR A 85 -0.49 -6.77 5.22
N GLU A 86 -0.08 -6.01 4.22
CA GLU A 86 0.98 -5.02 4.35
C GLU A 86 0.62 -3.89 5.32
N PHE A 87 -0.62 -3.41 5.30
CA PHE A 87 -1.09 -2.39 6.24
C PHE A 87 -1.05 -2.88 7.69
N LEU A 88 -1.56 -4.08 7.94
CA LEU A 88 -1.58 -4.66 9.28
C LEU A 88 -0.17 -4.99 9.80
N ASP A 89 0.75 -5.35 8.92
CA ASP A 89 2.15 -5.56 9.28
C ASP A 89 2.86 -4.22 9.55
N TYR A 90 2.58 -3.19 8.74
CA TYR A 90 3.11 -1.85 8.96
C TYR A 90 2.61 -1.23 10.27
N ALA A 91 1.33 -1.43 10.61
CA ALA A 91 0.74 -0.99 11.87
C ALA A 91 1.42 -1.57 13.11
N LYS A 92 2.06 -2.74 12.99
CA LYS A 92 2.79 -3.43 14.07
C LYS A 92 4.28 -3.11 14.07
N ALA A 93 4.78 -2.40 13.06
CA ALA A 93 6.21 -2.17 12.92
C ALA A 93 6.75 -1.24 14.03
N PRO A 94 7.93 -1.51 14.60
CA PRO A 94 8.53 -0.65 15.61
C PRO A 94 8.67 0.80 15.14
N GLY A 95 8.26 1.75 15.97
CA GLY A 95 8.34 3.18 15.68
C GLY A 95 7.23 3.72 14.76
N VAL A 96 6.27 2.89 14.35
CA VAL A 96 5.09 3.31 13.60
C VAL A 96 3.92 3.54 14.56
N THR A 97 3.30 4.72 14.47
CA THR A 97 2.08 5.05 15.19
C THR A 97 1.02 5.47 14.20
N LEU A 98 0.07 4.58 13.93
CA LEU A 98 -1.09 4.89 13.09
C LEU A 98 -2.21 5.50 13.94
N LYS A 99 -2.90 6.47 13.35
CA LYS A 99 -4.07 7.16 13.91
C LYS A 99 -5.34 6.47 13.43
N GLU A 100 -6.44 6.75 14.12
CA GLU A 100 -7.79 6.32 13.71
C GLU A 100 -8.07 6.55 12.22
N ASN A 101 -7.71 7.73 11.71
CA ASN A 101 -7.97 8.08 10.31
C ASN A 101 -7.20 7.17 9.34
N ASP A 102 -5.99 6.71 9.68
CA ASP A 102 -5.23 5.81 8.79
C ASP A 102 -5.98 4.48 8.58
N TYR A 103 -6.59 3.94 9.64
CA TYR A 103 -7.43 2.73 9.54
C TYR A 103 -8.71 3.00 8.76
N VAL A 104 -9.38 4.13 9.04
CA VAL A 104 -10.62 4.52 8.35
C VAL A 104 -10.38 4.67 6.85
N ASP A 105 -9.30 5.35 6.47
CA ASP A 105 -8.98 5.62 5.07
C ASP A 105 -8.68 4.32 4.32
N ILE A 106 -7.77 3.49 4.82
CA ILE A 106 -7.42 2.23 4.15
C ILE A 106 -8.60 1.24 4.10
N ALA A 107 -9.37 1.10 5.18
CA ALA A 107 -10.55 0.26 5.16
C ALA A 107 -11.61 0.75 4.15
N SER A 108 -11.80 2.07 4.05
CA SER A 108 -12.75 2.66 3.09
C SER A 108 -12.31 2.40 1.65
N LYS A 109 -11.01 2.44 1.37
CA LYS A 109 -10.44 2.17 0.04
C LYS A 109 -10.59 0.70 -0.35
N LEU A 110 -10.29 -0.22 0.56
CA LEU A 110 -10.55 -1.65 0.38
C LEU A 110 -12.04 -1.93 0.12
N ALA A 111 -12.94 -1.35 0.92
CA ALA A 111 -14.38 -1.51 0.71
C ALA A 111 -14.84 -0.91 -0.62
N GLY A 112 -14.29 0.23 -1.02
CA GLY A 112 -14.54 0.85 -2.32
C GLY A 112 -14.04 0.04 -3.51
N ALA A 113 -13.02 -0.80 -3.31
CA ALA A 113 -12.49 -1.74 -4.29
C ALA A 113 -13.20 -3.12 -4.28
N ASP A 114 -14.38 -3.22 -3.63
CA ASP A 114 -15.14 -4.47 -3.41
C ASP A 114 -14.41 -5.55 -2.59
N ALA A 115 -13.32 -5.19 -1.91
CA ALA A 115 -12.57 -6.05 -1.00
C ALA A 115 -13.12 -5.97 0.43
N VAL A 116 -14.39 -6.36 0.57
CA VAL A 116 -15.17 -6.13 1.79
C VAL A 116 -14.63 -6.91 3.00
N LEU A 117 -14.17 -8.16 2.83
CA LEU A 117 -13.64 -8.96 3.93
C LEU A 117 -12.32 -8.37 4.46
N GLU A 118 -11.44 -7.96 3.55
CA GLU A 118 -10.18 -7.29 3.86
C GLU A 118 -10.43 -5.96 4.58
N ALA A 119 -11.41 -5.17 4.14
CA ALA A 119 -11.81 -3.94 4.80
C ALA A 119 -12.26 -4.18 6.25
N LEU A 120 -13.07 -5.22 6.49
CA LEU A 120 -13.54 -5.57 7.82
C LEU A 120 -12.40 -6.00 8.75
N GLU A 121 -11.40 -6.74 8.25
CA GLU A 121 -10.21 -7.08 9.03
C GLU A 121 -9.41 -5.83 9.44
N VAL A 122 -9.25 -4.85 8.54
CA VAL A 122 -8.59 -3.57 8.86
C VAL A 122 -9.39 -2.79 9.90
N ILE A 123 -10.73 -2.80 9.82
CA ILE A 123 -11.60 -2.15 10.80
C ILE A 123 -11.47 -2.80 12.18
N GLN A 124 -11.48 -4.15 12.26
CA GLN A 124 -11.29 -4.86 13.53
C GLN A 124 -9.94 -4.53 14.17
N ALA A 125 -8.87 -4.51 13.37
CA ALA A 125 -7.55 -4.12 13.85
C ALA A 125 -7.53 -2.67 14.35
N GLY A 126 -8.17 -1.75 13.62
CA GLY A 126 -8.31 -0.36 14.03
C GLY A 126 -9.07 -0.20 15.34
N LYS A 127 -10.17 -0.93 15.54
CA LYS A 127 -10.96 -0.90 16.79
C LYS A 127 -10.18 -1.45 17.98
N ALA A 128 -9.31 -2.44 17.76
CA ALA A 128 -8.42 -2.96 18.78
C ALA A 128 -7.30 -1.96 19.13
N ALA A 129 -6.79 -1.21 18.13
CA ALA A 129 -5.75 -0.20 18.33
C ALA A 129 -6.28 1.12 18.92
N VAL A 130 -7.54 1.47 18.63
CA VAL A 130 -8.17 2.75 19.01
C VAL A 130 -9.49 2.47 19.73
N ALA A 131 -9.41 2.24 21.04
CA ALA A 131 -10.56 1.94 21.87
C ALA A 131 -11.62 3.05 21.81
N GLY A 132 -12.89 2.67 21.62
CA GLY A 132 -14.02 3.61 21.61
C GLY A 132 -14.14 4.46 20.35
N SER A 133 -13.45 4.12 19.25
CA SER A 133 -13.57 4.84 17.98
C SER A 133 -15.00 4.77 17.39
N ALA A 134 -15.73 5.89 17.46
CA ALA A 134 -17.05 6.01 16.84
C ALA A 134 -16.96 5.97 15.30
N LYS A 135 -15.86 6.46 14.71
CA LYS A 135 -15.68 6.44 13.25
C LYS A 135 -15.52 5.01 12.73
N LEU A 136 -14.67 4.21 13.38
CA LEU A 136 -14.48 2.82 12.98
C LEU A 136 -15.74 1.98 13.23
N ALA A 137 -16.48 2.23 14.31
CA ALA A 137 -17.77 1.57 14.55
C ALA A 137 -18.79 1.88 13.45
N LYS A 138 -18.91 3.15 13.05
CA LYS A 138 -19.82 3.57 11.96
C LYS A 138 -19.40 3.01 10.60
N LEU A 139 -18.09 2.97 10.33
CA LEU A 139 -17.56 2.39 9.11
C LEU A 139 -17.85 0.89 9.07
N GLU A 140 -17.62 0.17 10.17
CA GLU A 140 -17.96 -1.25 10.31
C GLU A 140 -19.44 -1.51 9.98
N GLU A 141 -20.36 -0.76 10.59
CA GLU A 141 -21.79 -0.88 10.34
C GLU A 141 -22.13 -0.72 8.85
N THR A 142 -21.57 0.32 8.22
CA THR A 142 -21.80 0.62 6.81
C THR A 142 -21.28 -0.50 5.90
N VAL A 143 -20.07 -1.00 6.17
CA VAL A 143 -19.46 -2.07 5.39
C VAL A 143 -20.19 -3.40 5.61
N LEU A 144 -20.59 -3.70 6.85
CA LEU A 144 -21.32 -4.91 7.20
C LEU A 144 -22.69 -4.99 6.57
N LEU A 145 -23.42 -3.88 6.42
CA LEU A 145 -24.72 -3.87 5.76
C LEU A 145 -24.60 -4.45 4.34
N ARG A 146 -23.66 -3.92 3.55
CA ARG A 146 -23.35 -4.40 2.19
C ARG A 146 -22.85 -5.84 2.19
N ALA A 147 -22.03 -6.20 3.18
CA ALA A 147 -21.50 -7.54 3.31
C ALA A 147 -22.61 -8.58 3.55
N LYS A 148 -23.56 -8.27 4.44
CA LYS A 148 -24.70 -9.16 4.75
C LYS A 148 -25.60 -9.37 3.54
N GLU A 149 -25.83 -8.32 2.76
CA GLU A 149 -26.59 -8.42 1.51
C GLU A 149 -25.92 -9.38 0.51
N ARG A 150 -24.61 -9.23 0.30
CA ARG A 150 -23.83 -10.14 -0.56
C ARG A 150 -23.85 -11.59 -0.05
N ALA A 151 -23.74 -11.79 1.26
CA ALA A 151 -23.71 -13.11 1.87
C ALA A 151 -25.01 -13.92 1.70
N MET A 152 -26.14 -13.28 1.38
CA MET A 152 -27.39 -14.01 1.08
C MET A 152 -27.31 -14.86 -0.20
N GLY A 153 -26.48 -14.45 -1.16
CA GLY A 153 -26.31 -15.13 -2.46
C GLY A 153 -24.93 -15.77 -2.69
N ASP A 154 -23.94 -15.47 -1.85
CA ASP A 154 -22.56 -15.93 -1.99
C ASP A 154 -22.13 -16.71 -0.73
N SER A 155 -22.19 -18.04 -0.81
CA SER A 155 -21.88 -18.93 0.32
C SER A 155 -20.42 -18.84 0.76
N LYS A 156 -19.49 -18.63 -0.17
CA LYS A 156 -18.07 -18.46 0.15
C LYS A 156 -17.86 -17.15 0.90
N PHE A 157 -18.50 -16.08 0.45
CA PHE A 157 -18.46 -14.79 1.13
C PHE A 157 -19.11 -14.86 2.52
N LYS A 158 -20.24 -15.57 2.63
CA LYS A 158 -20.91 -15.85 3.92
C LYS A 158 -19.96 -16.53 4.91
N SER A 159 -19.27 -17.61 4.50
CA SER A 159 -18.29 -18.28 5.36
C SER A 159 -17.12 -17.37 5.74
N GLY A 160 -16.73 -16.45 4.87
CA GLY A 160 -15.76 -15.40 5.20
C GLY A 160 -16.23 -14.50 6.34
N LEU A 161 -17.47 -14.02 6.30
CA LEU A 161 -18.06 -13.23 7.38
C LEU A 161 -18.27 -14.02 8.67
N GLU A 162 -18.63 -15.30 8.58
CA GLU A 162 -18.71 -16.19 9.74
C GLU A 162 -17.34 -16.34 10.42
N GLY A 163 -16.28 -16.54 9.63
CA GLY A 163 -14.91 -16.62 10.13
C GLY A 163 -14.42 -15.33 10.81
N LEU A 164 -14.99 -14.18 10.45
CA LEU A 164 -14.73 -12.89 11.10
C LEU A 164 -15.64 -12.62 12.31
N GLY A 165 -16.58 -13.52 12.62
CA GLY A 165 -17.52 -13.41 13.74
C GLY A 165 -18.74 -12.51 13.47
N TYR A 166 -19.01 -12.14 12.21
CA TYR A 166 -20.12 -11.24 11.86
C TYR A 166 -21.44 -11.95 11.57
N LEU A 167 -21.38 -13.25 11.32
CA LEU A 167 -22.53 -14.13 11.13
C LEU A 167 -22.33 -15.36 12.02
N GLY A 168 -23.25 -15.67 12.91
CA GLY A 168 -23.15 -16.86 13.79
C GLY A 168 -23.20 -16.63 15.31
N GLY A 169 -23.63 -15.45 15.78
CA GLY A 169 -24.07 -15.26 17.17
C GLY A 169 -25.57 -15.49 17.28
N GLY A 170 -25.98 -16.74 17.44
CA GLY A 170 -27.31 -17.16 17.89
C GLY A 170 -27.17 -18.03 19.12
#